data_AF-A0A348Y8U0-F1
#
_entry.id   AF-A0A348Y8U0-F1
#
_cell.length_a   1.000
_cell.length_b   1.000
_cell.length_c   1.000
_cell.angle_alpha   90.00
_cell.angle_beta   90.00
_cell.angle_gamma   90.00
#
_symmetry.space_group_name_H-M   'P 1'
#
loop_
_entity.id
_entity.type
_entity.pdbx_description
1 polymer ?
#
loop_
_entity_poly.entity_id
_entity_poly.type
_entity_poly.pdbx_seq_one_letter_code
_entity_poly.pdbx_strand_id
1 'polypeptide(L)' 'LASYPNIEVIANTRFVDASDETTKLVTSAGISAGIHASLYCVKKLLDSQTMQTTARRMEFDIG' A
#
# COMPACT_ATOMS: atom_id res chain seq x y z
N LEU A 1 23.71 7.46 7.12
CA LEU A 1 23.03 6.17 7.37
C LEU A 1 23.10 5.94 8.88
N ALA A 2 22.13 6.31 9.72
CA ALA A 2 20.69 6.35 9.54
C ALA A 2 20.09 7.62 10.17
N SER A 3 19.23 8.33 9.43
CA SER A 3 18.52 9.52 9.94
C SER A 3 17.25 9.17 10.75
N TYR A 4 16.95 7.88 10.90
CA TYR A 4 15.72 7.38 11.55
C TYR A 4 16.04 6.14 12.39
N PRO A 5 16.44 6.29 13.66
CA PRO A 5 16.86 5.17 14.50
C PRO A 5 15.70 4.28 14.96
N ASN A 6 14.46 4.79 14.92
CA ASN A 6 13.27 4.11 15.43
C ASN A 6 12.35 3.60 14.31
N ILE A 7 12.91 3.29 13.13
CA ILE A 7 12.13 2.75 12.01
C ILE A 7 12.31 1.23 11.92
N GLU A 8 11.20 0.51 11.83
CA GLU A 8 11.22 -0.91 11.50
C GLU A 8 11.16 -1.08 9.97
N VAL A 9 12.15 -1.78 9.42
CA VAL A 9 12.20 -2.07 7.98
C VAL A 9 11.72 -3.50 7.74
N ILE A 10 10.57 -3.63 7.08
CA ILE A 10 10.04 -4.93 6.65
C ILE A 10 10.50 -5.19 5.22
N ALA A 11 11.44 -6.12 5.05
CA ALA A 11 12.01 -6.48 3.75
C ALA A 11 11.10 -7.45 2.96
N ASN A 12 11.33 -7.53 1.64
CA ASN A 12 10.68 -8.48 0.73
C ASN A 12 9.14 -8.38 0.67
N THR A 13 8.59 -7.20 0.92
CA THR A 13 7.16 -6.89 0.73
C THR A 13 6.96 -5.71 -0.22
N ARG A 14 5.82 -5.69 -0.91
CA ARG A 14 5.46 -4.61 -1.83
C ARG A 14 5.07 -3.33 -1.07
N PHE A 15 4.29 -3.49 -0.01
CA PHE A 15 3.81 -2.39 0.83
C PHE A 15 3.56 -2.89 2.26
N VAL A 16 3.50 -1.95 3.19
CA VAL A 16 3.17 -2.20 4.60
C VAL A 16 2.06 -1.24 4.97
N ASP A 17 0.96 -1.77 5.49
CA ASP A 17 -0.01 -0.98 6.23
C ASP A 17 0.33 -1.03 7.71
N ALA A 18 0.86 0.08 8.22
CA ALA A 18 1.22 0.28 9.62
C ALA A 18 0.17 1.15 10.34
N SER A 19 -1.07 1.17 9.85
CA SER A 19 -2.13 1.92 10.51
C SER A 19 -2.60 1.23 11.78
N ASP A 20 -2.87 2.04 12.81
CA ASP A 20 -3.47 1.64 14.08
C ASP A 20 -4.58 2.63 14.47
N GLU A 21 -5.02 2.61 15.73
CA GLU A 21 -6.08 3.49 16.25
C GLU A 21 -5.71 4.98 16.21
N THR A 22 -4.42 5.30 16.21
CA THR A 22 -3.86 6.67 16.32
C THR A 22 -3.14 7.13 15.06
N THR A 23 -2.68 6.19 14.23
CA THR A 23 -1.82 6.43 13.08
C THR A 23 -2.45 5.83 11.83
N LYS A 24 -2.48 6.59 10.73
CA LYS A 24 -2.97 6.12 9.42
C LYS A 24 -1.82 6.18 8.42
N LEU A 25 -1.03 5.11 8.35
CA LEU A 25 0.19 5.07 7.54
C LEU A 25 0.23 3.81 6.67
N VAL A 26 0.35 4.03 5.36
CA VAL A 26 0.68 2.98 4.39
C VAL A 26 1.97 3.40 3.70
N THR A 27 2.96 2.52 3.68
CA THR A 27 4.24 2.73 2.99
C THR A 27 4.40 1.72 1.88
N SER A 28 5.11 2.11 0.81
CA SER A 28 5.37 1.27 -0.35
C SER A 28 6.85 1.23 -0.68
N ALA A 29 7.29 0.14 -1.31
CA ALA A 29 8.63 0.06 -1.87
C ALA A 29 8.74 0.85 -3.19
N GLY A 30 9.05 0.17 -4.31
CA GLY A 30 9.22 0.80 -5.62
C GLY A 30 7.91 1.16 -6.34
N ILE A 31 8.03 1.60 -7.60
CA ILE A 31 6.92 2.14 -8.42
C ILE A 31 5.73 1.17 -8.48
N SER A 32 5.94 -0.06 -8.95
CA SER A 32 4.86 -1.06 -9.05
C SER A 32 4.26 -1.37 -7.68
N ALA A 33 5.10 -1.39 -6.65
CA ALA A 33 4.68 -1.59 -5.27
C ALA A 33 3.78 -0.44 -4.76
N GLY A 34 4.06 0.79 -5.19
CA GLY A 34 3.21 1.97 -4.96
C GLY A 34 1.84 1.88 -5.63
N ILE A 35 1.74 1.25 -6.80
CA ILE A 35 0.44 0.99 -7.45
C ILE A 35 -0.38 0.01 -6.60
N HIS A 36 0.23 -1.10 -6.16
CA HIS A 36 -0.44 -2.04 -5.25
C HIS A 36 -0.87 -1.37 -3.93
N ALA A 37 -0.01 -0.53 -3.34
CA ALA A 37 -0.34 0.23 -2.12
C ALA A 37 -1.51 1.20 -2.35
N SER A 38 -1.54 1.87 -3.50
CA SER A 38 -2.62 2.80 -3.86
C SER A 38 -3.96 2.07 -4.02
N LEU A 39 -3.96 0.92 -4.70
CA LEU A 39 -5.16 0.07 -4.82
C LEU A 39 -5.58 -0.48 -3.44
N TYR A 40 -4.63 -0.87 -2.60
CA TYR A 40 -4.92 -1.23 -1.21
C TYR A 40 -5.62 -0.10 -0.44
N CYS A 41 -5.18 1.15 -0.60
CA CYS A 41 -5.85 2.31 0.01
C CYS A 41 -7.29 2.46 -0.49
N VAL A 42 -7.55 2.27 -1.80
CA VAL A 42 -8.92 2.29 -2.34
C VAL A 42 -9.78 1.22 -1.66
N LYS A 43 -9.26 -0.01 -1.51
CA LYS A 43 -9.96 -1.09 -0.80
C LYS A 43 -10.23 -0.73 0.66
N LYS A 44 -9.25 -0.16 1.35
CA LYS A 44 -9.32 0.15 2.78
C LYS A 44 -10.29 1.29 3.09
N LEU A 45 -10.37 2.28 2.21
CA LEU A 45 -11.19 3.48 2.40
C LEU A 45 -12.63 3.34 1.88
N LEU A 46 -12.83 2.51 0.86
CA LEU A 46 -14.13 2.32 0.22
C LEU A 46 -14.57 0.85 0.38
N ASP A 47 -14.19 0.00 -0.56
CA ASP A 47 -14.46 -1.43 -0.54
C ASP A 47 -13.61 -2.18 -1.58
N SER A 48 -13.65 -3.51 -1.52
CA SER A 48 -12.91 -4.36 -2.46
C SER A 48 -13.43 -4.25 -3.89
N GLN A 49 -14.73 -4.03 -4.12
CA GLN A 49 -15.31 -3.96 -5.45
C GLN A 49 -14.81 -2.74 -6.23
N THR A 50 -14.69 -1.61 -5.55
CA THR A 50 -14.19 -0.34 -6.09
C THR A 50 -12.71 -0.46 -6.43
N MET A 51 -11.91 -1.09 -5.58
CA MET A 51 -10.50 -1.39 -5.87
C MET A 51 -10.34 -2.28 -7.11
N GLN A 52 -11.10 -3.37 -7.21
CA GLN A 52 -11.08 -4.28 -8.36
C GLN A 52 -11.49 -3.59 -9.67
N THR A 53 -12.55 -2.78 -9.60
CA THR A 53 -13.01 -2.00 -10.75
C THR A 53 -11.98 -0.96 -11.19
N THR A 54 -11.29 -0.34 -10.22
CA THR A 54 -10.22 0.62 -10.48
C THR A 54 -9.02 -0.06 -11.15
N ALA A 55 -8.55 -1.19 -10.61
CA ALA A 55 -7.48 -1.98 -11.21
C ALA A 55 -7.81 -2.41 -12.64
N ARG A 56 -9.03 -2.91 -12.88
CA ARG A 56 -9.51 -3.29 -14.21
C ARG A 56 -9.50 -2.11 -15.19
N ARG A 57 -9.93 -0.92 -14.77
CA ARG A 57 -9.89 0.30 -15.60
C ARG A 57 -8.49 0.76 -15.94
N MET A 58 -7.54 0.50 -15.04
CA MET A 58 -6.12 0.76 -15.26
C MET A 58 -5.43 -0.32 -16.08
N GLU A 59 -6.15 -1.40 -16.45
CA GLU A 59 -5.59 -2.62 -17.06
C GLU A 59 -4.44 -3.21 -16.22
N PHE A 60 -4.52 -3.04 -14.90
CA PHE A 60 -3.49 -3.44 -13.97
C PHE A 60 -3.85 -4.79 -13.33
N ASP A 61 -2.94 -5.76 -13.44
CA ASP A 61 -3.06 -7.04 -12.75
C ASP A 61 -2.65 -6.91 -11.29
N ILE A 62 -3.54 -7.33 -10.39
CA ILE A 62 -3.34 -7.26 -8.94
C ILE A 62 -3.00 -8.61 -8.29
N GLY A 63 -2.70 -9.63 -9.12
CA GLY A 63 -2.27 -10.97 -8.71
C GLY A 63 -1.06 -11.02 -7.76
#